data_AF-A0A9P1BSV9-F1
#
_entry.id   AF-A0A9P1BSV9-F1
#
_cell.length_a   1.000
_cell.length_b   1.000
_cell.length_c   1.000
_cell.angle_alpha   90.00
_cell.angle_beta   90.00
_cell.angle_gamma   90.00
#
_symmetry.space_group_name_H-M   'P 1'
#
loop_
_entity.id
_entity.type
_entity.pdbx_description
1 polymer ?
#
loop_
_entity_poly.entity_id
_entity_poly.type
_entity_poly.pdbx_seq_one_letter_code
_entity_poly.pdbx_strand_id
1 'polypeptide(L)'
;MTWADEYRTLQVRCNAETPCDAQRAKLFGAEGIGLVRTEHMFFEGERIVAMRQMILAADEKERQSALQKLLEMQRQDFADLFEIFPSVTVRLLDAPLHEFLPSTEAGLAAVAAVGARVPASLERVKRRTAELREANPMLGHRGCRLAITYPEICQMQTRAIFEAVASLGRRQQVPTVEVMVPLVSHVEEFKILKLVVEKTVLAVQREQGMSFKYHIGAMVELPRACLQAEKLAQSAEFFSFGSNDLTQSTYGLSRDDASTFLPDYKAKGILEQDPFVTLDTEGVGELILLAVERGRKARSGMKMGICGEHGGDPGSIDFCNRIGLDYVSCSPWRAPLARLAAAQAALRADHGDGDRAKRNGTRHRCQSKRVFEAAIGSQGDGAQRIQKGDQGRPPGEVIYDPMDCQFYTWQLAIAQNLGGRRTQEDRLAVCPCLGDWNKAFFGLWDGAVDDFAAEEVRKLFLSNLIASSAWAKVSNSNPDPEALQDCLREAIQTTDQEVIRLCRDTQNHYSSCTGVMTLWTGTILTVAHVGDSRATLGYVEDGLVGYEQLTSDHK
;
A
#
# COMPACT_ATOMS: atom_id res chain seq x y z
N MET A 1 6.62 -6.08 -19.56
CA MET A 1 6.84 -6.93 -18.36
C MET A 1 6.87 -8.43 -18.66
N THR A 2 6.39 -8.92 -19.82
CA THR A 2 6.39 -10.36 -20.17
C THR A 2 7.78 -11.01 -20.09
N TRP A 3 8.84 -10.34 -20.57
CA TRP A 3 10.22 -10.86 -20.43
C TRP A 3 10.62 -11.09 -18.97
N ALA A 4 10.22 -10.22 -18.04
CA ALA A 4 10.54 -10.43 -16.63
C ALA A 4 9.86 -11.71 -16.10
N ASP A 5 8.63 -12.00 -16.54
CA ASP A 5 7.94 -13.22 -16.14
C ASP A 5 8.55 -14.50 -16.72
N GLU A 6 9.16 -14.41 -17.90
CA GLU A 6 9.83 -15.56 -18.54
C GLU A 6 11.08 -16.00 -17.76
N TYR A 7 11.80 -15.07 -17.14
CA TYR A 7 13.06 -15.37 -16.44
C TYR A 7 12.91 -15.53 -14.92
N ARG A 8 11.91 -14.91 -14.29
CA ARG A 8 11.75 -15.02 -12.83
C ARG A 8 11.35 -16.45 -12.44
N THR A 9 11.92 -16.91 -11.33
CA THR A 9 11.56 -18.18 -10.68
C THR A 9 10.59 -17.96 -9.52
N LEU A 10 10.76 -16.86 -8.77
CA LEU A 10 9.85 -16.45 -7.70
C LEU A 10 8.48 -16.06 -8.27
N GLN A 11 7.43 -16.57 -7.63
CA GLN A 11 6.09 -16.03 -7.84
C GLN A 11 5.96 -14.64 -7.20
N VAL A 12 5.20 -13.76 -7.85
CA VAL A 12 4.87 -12.45 -7.29
C VAL A 12 3.39 -12.40 -6.96
N ARG A 13 3.10 -12.41 -5.66
CA ARG A 13 1.77 -12.23 -5.09
C ARG A 13 1.61 -10.81 -4.55
N CYS A 14 0.40 -10.47 -4.16
CA CYS A 14 0.14 -9.19 -3.50
C CYS A 14 -0.51 -9.32 -2.12
N ASN A 15 -0.30 -8.31 -1.30
CA ASN A 15 -1.04 -8.04 -0.08
C ASN A 15 -2.25 -7.19 -0.49
N ALA A 16 -3.44 -7.77 -0.46
CA ALA A 16 -4.67 -7.11 -0.91
C ALA A 16 -5.85 -7.57 -0.04
N GLU A 17 -6.63 -6.60 0.42
CA GLU A 17 -7.71 -6.82 1.39
C GLU A 17 -9.08 -6.41 0.82
N THR A 18 -9.09 -5.54 -0.19
CA THR A 18 -10.31 -5.06 -0.86
C THR A 18 -10.37 -5.56 -2.29
N PRO A 19 -11.58 -5.63 -2.90
CA PRO A 19 -11.73 -5.97 -4.32
C PRO A 19 -10.97 -5.00 -5.24
N CYS A 20 -10.93 -3.71 -4.88
CA CYS A 20 -10.19 -2.69 -5.62
C CYS A 20 -8.69 -2.98 -5.63
N ASP A 21 -8.11 -3.30 -4.48
CA ASP A 21 -6.69 -3.65 -4.39
C ASP A 21 -6.37 -4.96 -5.10
N ALA A 22 -7.27 -5.95 -5.03
CA ALA A 22 -7.11 -7.22 -5.73
C ALA A 22 -7.17 -7.04 -7.26
N GLN A 23 -8.12 -6.25 -7.77
CA GLN A 23 -8.18 -5.92 -9.20
C GLN A 23 -6.92 -5.19 -9.67
N ARG A 24 -6.43 -4.24 -8.86
CA ARG A 24 -5.18 -3.52 -9.14
C ARG A 24 -3.97 -4.47 -9.17
N ALA A 25 -3.88 -5.38 -8.20
CA ALA A 25 -2.83 -6.40 -8.17
C ALA A 25 -2.87 -7.28 -9.43
N LYS A 26 -4.07 -7.68 -9.86
CA LYS A 26 -4.26 -8.48 -11.08
C LYS A 26 -3.83 -7.72 -12.33
N LEU A 27 -4.17 -6.43 -12.44
CA LEU A 27 -3.73 -5.56 -13.53
C LEU A 27 -2.20 -5.47 -13.60
N PHE A 28 -1.53 -5.41 -12.45
CA PHE A 28 -0.07 -5.38 -12.35
C PHE A 28 0.60 -6.76 -12.42
N GLY A 29 -0.15 -7.79 -12.78
CA GLY A 29 0.35 -9.14 -13.07
C GLY A 29 0.72 -9.95 -11.83
N ALA A 30 0.09 -9.68 -10.68
CA ALA A 30 0.17 -10.56 -9.54
C ALA A 30 -0.48 -11.93 -9.83
N GLU A 31 0.10 -12.99 -9.29
CA GLU A 31 -0.33 -14.38 -9.54
C GLU A 31 -1.30 -14.91 -8.46
N GLY A 32 -1.58 -14.10 -7.44
CA GLY A 32 -2.44 -14.43 -6.32
C GLY A 32 -2.30 -13.43 -5.19
N ILE A 33 -3.06 -13.65 -4.12
CA ILE A 33 -2.93 -12.87 -2.88
C ILE A 33 -2.09 -13.68 -1.90
N GLY A 34 -0.98 -13.12 -1.44
CA GLY A 34 -0.09 -13.73 -0.44
C GLY A 34 -0.40 -13.31 0.99
N LEU A 35 -1.22 -12.27 1.17
CA LEU A 35 -1.69 -11.82 2.49
C LEU A 35 -2.98 -11.00 2.37
N VAL A 36 -4.08 -11.54 2.88
CA VAL A 36 -5.26 -10.78 3.30
C VAL A 36 -5.17 -10.54 4.80
N ARG A 37 -5.16 -9.28 5.24
CA ARG A 37 -5.26 -8.90 6.66
C ARG A 37 -6.73 -8.72 7.04
N THR A 38 -7.23 -9.63 7.86
CA THR A 38 -8.65 -9.60 8.24
C THR A 38 -8.98 -8.49 9.22
N GLU A 39 -7.99 -7.99 9.97
CA GLU A 39 -8.12 -6.87 10.90
C GLU A 39 -8.71 -5.62 10.22
N HIS A 40 -8.24 -5.32 9.00
CA HIS A 40 -8.65 -4.15 8.24
C HIS A 40 -10.11 -4.21 7.77
N MET A 41 -10.64 -5.43 7.62
CA MET A 41 -12.05 -5.67 7.27
C MET A 41 -13.03 -5.36 8.42
N PHE A 42 -12.53 -4.98 9.60
CA PHE A 42 -13.35 -4.69 10.79
C PHE A 42 -13.40 -3.22 11.18
N PHE A 43 -12.57 -2.33 10.62
CA PHE A 43 -12.46 -0.94 11.10
C PHE A 43 -13.55 0.02 10.59
N GLU A 44 -14.29 -0.35 9.54
CA GLU A 44 -15.20 0.58 8.85
C GLU A 44 -16.69 0.36 9.21
N GLY A 45 -17.46 1.46 9.24
CA GLY A 45 -18.93 1.45 9.26
C GLY A 45 -19.57 0.62 10.38
N GLU A 46 -20.48 -0.29 10.02
CA GLU A 46 -21.17 -1.16 10.98
C GLU A 46 -20.28 -2.28 11.54
N ARG A 47 -19.15 -2.58 10.87
CA ARG A 47 -18.23 -3.68 11.24
C ARG A 47 -17.52 -3.37 12.55
N ILE A 48 -17.05 -2.13 12.71
CA ILE A 48 -16.41 -1.70 13.96
C ILE A 48 -17.38 -1.73 15.13
N VAL A 49 -18.67 -1.46 14.87
CA VAL A 49 -19.72 -1.56 15.90
C VAL A 49 -19.93 -3.02 16.32
N ALA A 50 -20.03 -3.95 15.37
CA ALA A 50 -20.15 -5.37 15.67
C ALA A 50 -18.91 -5.92 16.40
N MET A 51 -17.72 -5.48 16.02
CA MET A 51 -16.47 -5.83 16.71
C MET A 51 -16.45 -5.34 18.15
N ARG A 52 -16.87 -4.09 18.40
CA ARG A 52 -17.00 -3.53 19.75
C ARG A 52 -18.06 -4.27 20.59
N GLN A 53 -19.17 -4.68 19.97
CA GLN A 53 -20.18 -5.51 20.63
C GLN A 53 -19.59 -6.86 21.06
N MET A 54 -18.77 -7.49 20.21
CA MET A 54 -18.06 -8.73 20.54
C MET A 54 -17.11 -8.54 21.73
N ILE A 55 -16.31 -7.47 21.71
CA ILE A 55 -15.33 -7.16 22.77
C ILE A 55 -16.01 -6.88 24.13
N LEU A 56 -17.16 -6.22 24.09
CA LEU A 56 -17.89 -5.81 25.28
C LEU A 56 -18.87 -6.86 25.79
N ALA A 57 -19.13 -7.95 25.07
CA ALA A 57 -20.11 -8.98 25.42
C ALA A 57 -19.94 -9.51 26.86
N ALA A 58 -21.04 -9.63 27.61
CA ALA A 58 -21.03 -10.12 29.00
C ALA A 58 -20.88 -11.64 29.08
N ASP A 59 -21.42 -12.33 28.09
CA ASP A 59 -21.44 -13.79 28.02
C ASP A 59 -21.19 -14.29 26.59
N GLU A 60 -21.09 -15.60 26.47
CA GLU A 60 -20.82 -16.27 25.20
C GLU A 60 -21.95 -16.06 24.17
N LYS A 61 -23.22 -15.94 24.61
CA LYS A 61 -24.36 -15.78 23.71
C LYS A 61 -24.34 -14.40 23.04
N GLU A 62 -24.10 -13.34 23.82
CA GLU A 62 -23.92 -11.99 23.28
C GLU A 62 -22.75 -11.94 22.29
N ARG A 63 -21.64 -12.60 22.65
CA ARG A 63 -20.45 -12.68 21.79
C ARG A 63 -20.75 -13.39 20.47
N GLN A 64 -21.42 -14.55 20.51
CA GLN A 64 -21.84 -15.28 19.32
C GLN A 64 -22.78 -14.45 18.44
N SER A 65 -23.70 -13.69 19.03
CA SER A 65 -24.57 -12.80 18.25
C SER A 65 -23.80 -11.69 17.53
N ALA A 66 -22.77 -11.12 18.15
CA ALA A 66 -21.92 -10.12 17.51
C ALA A 66 -21.05 -10.77 16.40
N LEU A 67 -20.49 -11.95 16.66
CA LEU A 67 -19.72 -12.72 15.69
C LEU A 67 -20.54 -13.13 14.46
N GLN A 68 -21.84 -13.44 14.61
CA GLN A 68 -22.72 -13.75 13.49
C GLN A 68 -22.86 -12.57 12.52
N LYS A 69 -22.94 -11.33 13.02
CA LYS A 69 -22.97 -10.13 12.17
C LYS A 69 -21.65 -9.97 11.41
N LEU A 70 -20.52 -10.17 12.11
CA LEU A 70 -19.19 -10.11 11.49
C LEU A 70 -19.02 -11.18 10.41
N LEU A 71 -19.55 -12.38 10.63
CA LEU A 71 -19.53 -13.47 9.67
C LEU A 71 -20.21 -13.08 8.36
N GLU A 72 -21.41 -12.52 8.43
CA GLU A 72 -22.18 -12.14 7.24
C GLU A 72 -21.43 -11.10 6.39
N MET A 73 -20.82 -10.12 7.04
CA MET A 73 -20.03 -9.07 6.39
C MET A 73 -18.72 -9.62 5.79
N GLN A 74 -17.95 -10.41 6.54
CA GLN A 74 -16.70 -11.00 6.05
C GLN A 74 -16.91 -12.00 4.93
N ARG A 75 -17.99 -12.77 4.96
CA ARG A 75 -18.30 -13.74 3.91
C ARG A 75 -18.40 -13.06 2.54
N GLN A 76 -19.00 -11.86 2.47
CA GLN A 76 -19.08 -11.12 1.21
C GLN A 76 -17.70 -10.65 0.77
N ASP A 77 -16.89 -10.09 1.67
CA ASP A 77 -15.55 -9.60 1.33
C ASP A 77 -14.67 -10.71 0.75
N PHE A 78 -14.72 -11.91 1.35
CA PHE A 78 -13.97 -13.05 0.83
C PHE A 78 -14.50 -13.54 -0.51
N ALA A 79 -15.82 -13.56 -0.73
CA ALA A 79 -16.39 -13.97 -1.99
C ALA A 79 -15.87 -13.07 -3.12
N ASP A 80 -15.90 -11.76 -2.93
CA ASP A 80 -15.39 -10.79 -3.91
C ASP A 80 -13.91 -10.99 -4.23
N LEU A 81 -13.08 -11.27 -3.21
CA LEU A 81 -11.65 -11.56 -3.42
C LEU A 81 -11.42 -12.87 -4.18
N PHE A 82 -12.20 -13.90 -3.88
CA PHE A 82 -12.10 -15.21 -4.51
C PHE A 82 -12.58 -15.23 -5.98
N GLU A 83 -13.51 -14.33 -6.35
CA GLU A 83 -13.87 -14.13 -7.76
C GLU A 83 -12.70 -13.55 -8.58
N ILE A 84 -11.84 -12.76 -7.95
CA ILE A 84 -10.73 -12.08 -8.64
C ILE A 84 -9.51 -13.00 -8.79
N PHE A 85 -9.16 -13.73 -7.73
CA PHE A 85 -7.95 -14.57 -7.67
C PHE A 85 -8.24 -16.04 -7.34
N PRO A 86 -7.63 -16.99 -8.08
CA PRO A 86 -7.78 -18.42 -7.83
C PRO A 86 -6.93 -18.94 -6.66
N SER A 87 -6.02 -18.14 -6.10
CA SER A 87 -5.23 -18.50 -4.93
C SER A 87 -5.10 -17.30 -3.99
N VAL A 88 -5.59 -17.47 -2.77
CA VAL A 88 -5.68 -16.40 -1.77
C VAL A 88 -5.25 -16.94 -0.41
N THR A 89 -4.24 -16.29 0.17
CA THR A 89 -3.77 -16.54 1.54
C THR A 89 -4.45 -15.57 2.51
N VAL A 90 -5.28 -16.10 3.41
CA VAL A 90 -6.01 -15.32 4.42
C VAL A 90 -5.34 -15.47 5.77
N ARG A 91 -4.89 -14.37 6.37
CA ARG A 91 -4.38 -14.34 7.73
C ARG A 91 -5.53 -14.13 8.71
N LEU A 92 -5.67 -15.03 9.68
CA LEU A 92 -6.61 -14.88 10.78
C LEU A 92 -6.30 -13.63 11.61
N LEU A 93 -7.26 -13.21 12.43
CA LEU A 93 -7.19 -11.96 13.18
C LEU A 93 -5.90 -11.86 14.00
N ASP A 94 -5.13 -10.82 13.71
CA ASP A 94 -3.84 -10.56 14.34
C ASP A 94 -3.86 -9.38 15.32
N ALA A 95 -4.73 -8.38 15.14
CA ALA A 95 -4.75 -7.19 16.00
C ALA A 95 -5.19 -7.50 17.45
N PRO A 96 -4.59 -6.86 18.47
CA PRO A 96 -5.09 -6.89 19.83
C PRO A 96 -6.44 -6.17 19.95
N LEU A 97 -7.28 -6.61 20.88
CA LEU A 97 -8.66 -6.13 20.97
C LEU A 97 -8.78 -4.63 21.31
N HIS A 98 -7.79 -4.04 21.98
CA HIS A 98 -7.84 -2.63 22.35
C HIS A 98 -7.75 -1.69 21.15
N GLU A 99 -7.19 -2.11 20.01
CA GLU A 99 -7.13 -1.30 18.79
C GLU A 99 -8.52 -0.98 18.21
N PHE A 100 -9.53 -1.81 18.51
CA PHE A 100 -10.91 -1.59 18.07
C PHE A 100 -11.71 -0.67 19.01
N LEU A 101 -11.15 -0.33 20.17
CA LEU A 101 -11.78 0.56 21.16
C LEU A 101 -11.25 1.99 21.01
N PRO A 102 -12.13 3.01 21.10
CA PRO A 102 -11.69 4.40 21.03
C PRO A 102 -10.88 4.78 22.27
N SER A 103 -9.90 5.67 22.08
CA SER A 103 -9.06 6.18 23.17
C SER A 103 -9.65 7.40 23.88
N THR A 104 -10.60 8.11 23.25
CA THR A 104 -11.19 9.34 23.79
C THR A 104 -12.43 9.05 24.65
N GLU A 105 -12.65 9.87 25.67
CA GLU A 105 -13.81 9.73 26.55
C GLU A 105 -15.14 9.88 25.79
N ALA A 106 -15.21 10.82 24.85
CA ALA A 106 -16.36 10.98 23.95
C ALA A 106 -16.59 9.73 23.09
N GLY A 107 -15.53 9.11 22.56
CA GLY A 107 -15.62 7.86 21.81
C GLY A 107 -16.12 6.70 22.68
N LEU A 108 -15.62 6.57 23.91
CA LEU A 108 -16.08 5.55 24.86
C LEU A 108 -17.56 5.74 25.23
N ALA A 109 -18.01 6.99 25.39
CA ALA A 109 -19.43 7.31 25.59
C ALA A 109 -20.29 6.94 24.38
N ALA A 110 -19.82 7.19 23.17
CA ALA A 110 -20.51 6.76 21.95
C ALA A 110 -20.62 5.23 21.87
N VAL A 111 -19.57 4.50 22.25
CA VAL A 111 -19.61 3.03 22.30
C VAL A 111 -20.59 2.53 23.37
N ALA A 112 -20.64 3.16 24.54
CA ALA A 112 -21.61 2.83 25.58
C ALA A 112 -23.06 3.01 25.11
N ALA A 113 -23.32 4.05 24.30
CA ALA A 113 -24.66 4.33 23.76
C ALA A 113 -25.10 3.35 22.65
N VAL A 114 -24.16 2.72 21.94
CA VAL A 114 -24.41 1.85 20.77
C VAL A 114 -24.24 0.34 21.09
N GLY A 115 -23.65 0.02 22.24
CA GLY A 115 -23.31 -1.35 22.63
C GLY A 115 -24.50 -2.15 23.17
N ALA A 116 -24.98 -3.09 22.37
CA ALA A 116 -25.95 -4.16 22.68
C ALA A 116 -27.44 -3.75 22.78
N ARG A 117 -28.33 -4.75 22.75
CA ARG A 117 -29.78 -4.60 23.04
C ARG A 117 -30.04 -3.94 24.41
N VAL A 118 -29.03 -3.93 25.28
CA VAL A 118 -28.97 -3.21 26.54
C VAL A 118 -27.70 -2.36 26.53
N PRO A 119 -27.80 -1.01 26.55
CA PRO A 119 -26.63 -0.13 26.61
C PRO A 119 -25.66 -0.56 27.71
N ALA A 120 -24.39 -0.81 27.36
CA ALA A 120 -23.36 -1.03 28.35
C ALA A 120 -23.16 0.26 29.16
N SER A 121 -23.08 0.18 30.49
CA SER A 121 -22.74 1.37 31.29
C SER A 121 -21.38 1.91 30.86
N LEU A 122 -21.23 3.23 30.80
CA LEU A 122 -19.95 3.87 30.48
C LEU A 122 -18.81 3.34 31.37
N GLU A 123 -19.11 3.04 32.63
CA GLU A 123 -18.16 2.40 33.55
C GLU A 123 -17.70 1.02 33.09
N ARG A 124 -18.61 0.17 32.58
CA ARG A 124 -18.24 -1.15 32.02
C ARG A 124 -17.32 -1.00 30.81
N VAL A 125 -17.61 -0.05 29.92
CA VAL A 125 -16.77 0.23 28.75
C VAL A 125 -15.39 0.74 29.18
N LYS A 126 -15.32 1.69 30.13
CA LYS A 126 -14.06 2.20 30.68
C LYS A 126 -13.25 1.09 31.35
N ARG A 127 -13.90 0.26 32.18
CA ARG A 127 -13.26 -0.88 32.85
C ARG A 127 -12.70 -1.88 31.85
N ARG A 128 -13.48 -2.28 30.85
CA ARG A 128 -13.04 -3.24 29.82
C ARG A 128 -11.90 -2.69 28.98
N THR A 129 -11.94 -1.41 28.63
CA THR A 129 -10.86 -0.74 27.91
C THR A 129 -9.57 -0.72 28.72
N ALA A 130 -9.66 -0.47 30.04
CA ALA A 130 -8.51 -0.52 30.93
C ALA A 130 -7.95 -1.95 31.09
N GLU A 131 -8.81 -2.97 31.15
CA GLU A 131 -8.40 -4.39 31.21
C GLU A 131 -7.64 -4.84 29.95
N LEU A 132 -8.02 -4.33 28.78
CA LEU A 132 -7.41 -4.68 27.49
C LEU A 132 -6.18 -3.83 27.15
N ARG A 133 -5.89 -2.81 27.94
CA ARG A 133 -4.74 -1.93 27.72
C ARG A 133 -3.46 -2.67 28.07
N GLU A 134 -2.54 -2.71 27.13
CA GLU A 134 -1.25 -3.35 27.28
C GLU A 134 -0.13 -2.31 27.23
N ALA A 135 0.97 -2.58 27.95
CA ALA A 135 2.15 -1.72 27.91
C ALA A 135 2.88 -1.81 26.56
N ASN A 136 2.91 -3.01 25.95
CA ASN A 136 3.55 -3.28 24.66
C ASN A 136 2.60 -4.10 23.78
N PRO A 137 1.63 -3.48 23.09
CA PRO A 137 0.63 -4.15 22.25
C PRO A 137 1.22 -5.13 21.22
N MET A 138 2.37 -4.79 20.63
CA MET A 138 3.04 -5.63 19.63
C MET A 138 3.37 -7.04 20.16
N LEU A 139 3.71 -7.18 21.45
CA LEU A 139 4.05 -8.46 22.07
C LEU A 139 2.92 -9.02 22.93
N GLY A 140 1.72 -8.43 22.87
CA GLY A 140 0.61 -8.68 23.77
C GLY A 140 -0.32 -9.84 23.40
N HIS A 141 -1.57 -9.73 23.84
CA HIS A 141 -2.64 -10.70 23.66
C HIS A 141 -3.33 -10.54 22.30
N ARG A 142 -2.64 -11.03 21.27
CA ARG A 142 -3.01 -10.88 19.87
C ARG A 142 -2.73 -12.16 19.06
N GLY A 143 -3.05 -12.16 17.76
CA GLY A 143 -2.78 -13.29 16.86
C GLY A 143 -3.27 -14.64 17.38
N CYS A 144 -2.45 -15.69 17.25
CA CYS A 144 -2.83 -17.03 17.71
C CYS A 144 -3.22 -17.09 19.20
N ARG A 145 -2.64 -16.24 20.04
CA ARG A 145 -2.91 -16.23 21.49
C ARG A 145 -4.35 -15.82 21.77
N LEU A 146 -4.83 -14.80 21.03
CA LEU A 146 -6.22 -14.34 21.11
C LEU A 146 -7.18 -15.43 20.63
N ALA A 147 -6.88 -16.07 19.50
CA ALA A 147 -7.67 -17.16 18.95
C ALA A 147 -7.67 -18.42 19.83
N ILE A 148 -6.65 -18.66 20.65
CA ILE A 148 -6.63 -19.77 21.61
C ILE A 148 -7.56 -19.48 22.79
N THR A 149 -7.57 -18.24 23.30
CA THR A 149 -8.44 -17.84 24.41
C THR A 149 -9.90 -17.62 24.00
N TYR A 150 -10.13 -17.24 22.73
CA TYR A 150 -11.44 -16.99 22.15
C TYR A 150 -11.56 -17.75 20.81
N PRO A 151 -11.63 -19.10 20.86
CA PRO A 151 -11.65 -19.95 19.66
C PRO A 151 -12.82 -19.66 18.71
N GLU A 152 -13.92 -19.12 19.21
CA GLU A 152 -15.07 -18.68 18.43
C GLU A 152 -14.73 -17.61 17.39
N ILE A 153 -13.68 -16.79 17.60
CA ILE A 153 -13.20 -15.82 16.59
C ILE A 153 -12.61 -16.59 15.40
N CYS A 154 -11.74 -17.55 15.66
CA CYS A 154 -11.13 -18.41 14.63
C CYS A 154 -12.19 -19.22 13.88
N GLN A 155 -13.19 -19.75 14.60
CA GLN A 155 -14.32 -20.47 14.00
C GLN A 155 -15.14 -19.55 13.09
N MET A 156 -15.47 -18.34 13.54
CA MET A 156 -16.24 -17.38 12.76
C MET A 156 -15.51 -17.02 11.46
N GLN A 157 -14.22 -16.66 11.54
CA GLN A 157 -13.43 -16.30 10.36
C GLN A 157 -13.28 -17.49 9.39
N THR A 158 -12.99 -18.68 9.93
CA THR A 158 -12.92 -19.90 9.11
C THR A 158 -14.25 -20.17 8.41
N ARG A 159 -15.37 -20.07 9.13
CA ARG A 159 -16.69 -20.25 8.53
C ARG A 159 -16.96 -19.22 7.44
N ALA A 160 -16.68 -17.93 7.67
CA ALA A 160 -16.84 -16.88 6.67
C ALA A 160 -16.03 -17.17 5.39
N ILE A 161 -14.77 -17.60 5.53
CA ILE A 161 -13.91 -17.99 4.40
C ILE A 161 -14.56 -19.12 3.58
N PHE A 162 -14.98 -20.21 4.21
CA PHE A 162 -15.44 -21.39 3.47
C PHE A 162 -16.90 -21.30 3.02
N GLU A 163 -17.75 -20.54 3.70
CA GLU A 163 -19.07 -20.17 3.19
C GLU A 163 -18.95 -19.26 1.95
N ALA A 164 -17.94 -18.38 1.90
CA ALA A 164 -17.66 -17.57 0.72
C ALA A 164 -17.18 -18.44 -0.47
N VAL A 165 -16.34 -19.45 -0.23
CA VAL A 165 -15.98 -20.43 -1.27
C VAL A 165 -17.22 -21.17 -1.78
N ALA A 166 -18.14 -21.56 -0.87
CA ALA A 166 -19.36 -22.25 -1.24
C ALA A 166 -20.33 -21.36 -2.05
N SER A 167 -20.39 -20.06 -1.77
CA SER A 167 -21.31 -19.13 -2.44
C SER A 167 -20.97 -18.90 -3.92
N LEU A 168 -19.70 -19.05 -4.32
CA LEU A 168 -19.28 -19.02 -5.74
C LEU A 168 -19.88 -20.17 -6.58
N GLY A 169 -20.36 -21.22 -5.91
CA GLY A 169 -21.00 -22.37 -6.53
C GLY A 169 -20.07 -23.20 -7.42
N ARG A 170 -20.66 -24.08 -8.24
CA ARG A 170 -19.90 -24.97 -9.16
C ARG A 170 -19.53 -24.32 -10.51
N ARG A 171 -19.95 -23.08 -10.75
CA ARG A 171 -19.83 -22.41 -12.06
C ARG A 171 -18.50 -21.68 -12.24
N GLN A 172 -17.80 -21.40 -11.16
CA GLN A 172 -16.49 -20.77 -11.17
C GLN A 172 -15.39 -21.79 -10.83
N GLN A 173 -14.15 -21.48 -11.19
CA GLN A 173 -12.99 -22.25 -10.75
C GLN A 173 -12.86 -22.10 -9.24
N VAL A 174 -12.98 -23.21 -8.51
CA VAL A 174 -12.89 -23.20 -7.04
C VAL A 174 -11.52 -22.67 -6.62
N PRO A 175 -11.44 -21.59 -5.82
CA PRO A 175 -10.16 -21.03 -5.39
C PRO A 175 -9.42 -22.02 -4.48
N THR A 176 -8.10 -22.01 -4.54
CA THR A 176 -7.25 -22.65 -3.53
C THR A 176 -7.05 -21.65 -2.39
N VAL A 177 -7.65 -21.95 -1.23
CA VAL A 177 -7.59 -21.09 -0.06
C VAL A 177 -6.46 -21.52 0.87
N GLU A 178 -5.66 -20.57 1.33
CA GLU A 178 -4.59 -20.81 2.30
C GLU A 178 -4.93 -20.07 3.60
N VAL A 179 -5.27 -20.81 4.66
CA VAL A 179 -5.58 -20.22 5.98
C VAL A 179 -4.28 -20.11 6.77
N MET A 180 -3.92 -18.89 7.16
CA MET A 180 -2.67 -18.60 7.83
C MET A 180 -2.90 -18.18 9.30
N VAL A 181 -2.25 -18.89 10.21
CA VAL A 181 -2.26 -18.58 11.65
C VAL A 181 -1.13 -17.59 11.97
N PRO A 182 -1.43 -16.38 12.47
CA PRO A 182 -0.43 -15.38 12.84
C PRO A 182 0.23 -15.65 14.20
N LEU A 183 1.39 -15.03 14.42
CA LEU A 183 2.13 -14.88 15.67
C LEU A 183 2.47 -16.19 16.41
N VAL A 184 2.60 -17.28 15.65
CA VAL A 184 2.92 -18.60 16.20
C VAL A 184 4.33 -18.59 16.77
N SER A 185 4.50 -19.05 18.01
CA SER A 185 5.80 -19.21 18.66
C SER A 185 6.12 -20.68 18.99
N HIS A 186 5.08 -21.50 19.15
CA HIS A 186 5.15 -22.89 19.57
C HIS A 186 4.26 -23.78 18.68
N VAL A 187 4.74 -24.98 18.34
CA VAL A 187 3.98 -25.92 17.48
C VAL A 187 2.60 -26.29 18.05
N GLU A 188 2.48 -26.40 19.37
CA GLU A 188 1.21 -26.69 20.03
C GLU A 188 0.18 -25.55 19.89
N GLU A 189 0.60 -24.26 19.86
CA GLU A 189 -0.30 -23.14 19.57
C GLU A 189 -0.93 -23.32 18.18
N PHE A 190 -0.09 -23.67 17.20
CA PHE A 190 -0.53 -23.92 15.84
C PHE A 190 -1.45 -25.13 15.74
N LYS A 191 -1.12 -26.26 16.39
CA LYS A 191 -1.95 -27.48 16.35
C LYS A 191 -3.34 -27.26 16.94
N ILE A 192 -3.44 -26.53 18.06
CA ILE A 192 -4.74 -26.20 18.67
C ILE A 192 -5.62 -25.46 17.66
N LEU A 193 -5.09 -24.42 17.01
CA LEU A 193 -5.85 -23.63 16.06
C LEU A 193 -6.12 -24.37 14.75
N LYS A 194 -5.16 -25.17 14.27
CA LYS A 194 -5.37 -26.05 13.11
C LYS A 194 -6.58 -26.96 13.31
N LEU A 195 -6.73 -27.56 14.49
CA LEU A 195 -7.89 -28.40 14.82
C LEU A 195 -9.21 -27.60 14.82
N VAL A 196 -9.20 -26.34 15.26
CA VAL A 196 -10.38 -25.45 15.21
C VAL A 196 -10.76 -25.17 13.75
N VAL A 197 -9.78 -24.85 12.91
CA VAL A 197 -9.98 -24.60 11.48
C VAL A 197 -10.53 -25.86 10.81
N GLU A 198 -9.86 -27.01 10.95
CA GLU A 198 -10.28 -28.28 10.32
C GLU A 198 -11.70 -28.70 10.73
N LYS A 199 -12.05 -28.60 12.02
CA LYS A 199 -13.40 -28.92 12.50
C LYS A 199 -14.45 -28.00 11.88
N THR A 200 -14.14 -26.71 11.77
CA THR A 200 -15.05 -25.72 11.19
C THR A 200 -15.24 -25.97 9.69
N VAL A 201 -14.15 -26.25 8.97
CA VAL A 201 -14.20 -26.61 7.55
C VAL A 201 -15.08 -27.83 7.34
N LEU A 202 -14.87 -28.91 8.11
CA LEU A 202 -15.67 -30.12 8.01
C LEU A 202 -17.16 -29.87 8.27
N ALA A 203 -17.51 -28.97 9.19
CA ALA A 203 -18.89 -28.59 9.44
C ALA A 203 -19.50 -27.89 8.20
N VAL A 204 -18.82 -26.88 7.66
CA VAL A 204 -19.28 -26.16 6.45
C VAL A 204 -19.38 -27.10 5.25
N GLN A 205 -18.43 -28.01 5.06
CA GLN A 205 -18.47 -29.01 3.98
C GLN A 205 -19.72 -29.90 4.06
N ARG A 206 -20.10 -30.34 5.27
CA ARG A 206 -21.31 -31.17 5.47
C ARG A 206 -22.58 -30.37 5.22
N GLU A 207 -22.64 -29.13 5.70
CA GLU A 207 -23.80 -28.24 5.53
C GLU A 207 -24.02 -27.85 4.06
N GLN A 208 -22.94 -27.60 3.32
CA GLN A 208 -22.99 -27.17 1.91
C GLN A 208 -22.95 -28.33 0.92
N GLY A 209 -22.62 -29.55 1.36
CA GLY A 209 -22.45 -30.70 0.48
C GLY A 209 -21.32 -30.53 -0.56
N MET A 210 -20.25 -29.80 -0.20
CA MET A 210 -19.15 -29.43 -1.09
C MET A 210 -17.80 -29.72 -0.43
N SER A 211 -16.84 -30.24 -1.20
CA SER A 211 -15.45 -30.36 -0.78
C SER A 211 -14.66 -29.10 -1.16
N PHE A 212 -13.77 -28.63 -0.29
CA PHE A 212 -12.93 -27.46 -0.56
C PHE A 212 -11.47 -27.88 -0.69
N LYS A 213 -10.73 -27.20 -1.56
CA LYS A 213 -9.27 -27.33 -1.63
C LYS A 213 -8.64 -26.21 -0.81
N TYR A 214 -7.96 -26.58 0.28
CA TYR A 214 -7.33 -25.61 1.16
C TYR A 214 -6.06 -26.16 1.81
N HIS A 215 -5.25 -25.24 2.33
CA HIS A 215 -4.05 -25.53 3.13
C HIS A 215 -4.06 -24.70 4.40
N ILE A 216 -3.52 -25.25 5.50
CA ILE A 216 -3.36 -24.52 6.75
C ILE A 216 -1.86 -24.32 7.02
N GLY A 217 -1.43 -23.06 7.11
CA GLY A 217 -0.04 -22.67 7.28
C GLY A 217 0.16 -21.67 8.40
N ALA A 218 1.42 -21.37 8.68
CA ALA A 218 1.80 -20.46 9.76
C ALA A 218 2.51 -19.22 9.22
N MET A 219 2.23 -18.08 9.83
CA MET A 219 3.09 -16.93 9.72
C MET A 219 4.33 -17.15 10.59
N VAL A 220 5.52 -17.14 9.98
CA VAL A 220 6.79 -17.32 10.69
C VAL A 220 7.39 -15.94 10.90
N GLU A 221 7.09 -15.36 12.06
CA GLU A 221 7.39 -13.96 12.35
C GLU A 221 7.94 -13.71 13.76
N LEU A 222 8.27 -14.79 14.47
CA LEU A 222 8.97 -14.75 15.75
C LEU A 222 10.26 -15.56 15.66
N PRO A 223 11.37 -15.12 16.29
CA PRO A 223 12.64 -15.84 16.28
C PRO A 223 12.48 -17.28 16.78
N ARG A 224 11.65 -17.50 17.81
CA ARG A 224 11.35 -18.85 18.32
C ARG A 224 10.71 -19.76 17.27
N ALA A 225 9.84 -19.22 16.41
CA ALA A 225 9.21 -19.97 15.33
C ALA A 225 10.24 -20.42 14.30
N CYS A 226 11.17 -19.52 13.93
CA CYS A 226 12.29 -19.84 13.04
C CYS A 226 13.18 -20.96 13.63
N LEU A 227 13.53 -20.82 14.92
CA LEU A 227 14.31 -21.83 15.65
C LEU A 227 13.58 -23.18 15.78
N GLN A 228 12.25 -23.21 15.80
CA GLN A 228 11.45 -24.44 15.90
C GLN A 228 10.80 -24.86 14.57
N ALA A 229 11.25 -24.31 13.44
CA ALA A 229 10.62 -24.49 12.14
C ALA A 229 10.45 -25.95 11.72
N GLU A 230 11.40 -26.84 12.06
CA GLU A 230 11.32 -28.28 11.78
C GLU A 230 10.07 -28.91 12.40
N LYS A 231 9.80 -28.61 13.69
CA LYS A 231 8.60 -29.13 14.38
C LYS A 231 7.33 -28.48 13.86
N LEU A 232 7.38 -27.19 13.54
CA LEU A 232 6.22 -26.47 13.04
C LEU A 232 5.80 -27.00 11.66
N ALA A 233 6.76 -27.27 10.77
CA ALA A 233 6.55 -27.78 9.41
C ALA A 233 5.95 -29.21 9.35
N GLN A 234 6.08 -30.00 10.43
CA GLN A 234 5.35 -31.28 10.55
C GLN A 234 3.83 -31.08 10.56
N SER A 235 3.36 -29.92 11.01
CA SER A 235 1.93 -29.60 11.10
C SER A 235 1.48 -28.59 10.05
N ALA A 236 2.26 -27.53 9.81
CA ALA A 236 1.98 -26.48 8.84
C ALA A 236 2.29 -26.92 7.41
N GLU A 237 1.42 -26.56 6.46
CA GLU A 237 1.55 -26.93 5.05
C GLU A 237 2.33 -25.90 4.22
N PHE A 238 2.42 -24.66 4.72
CA PHE A 238 3.23 -23.59 4.15
C PHE A 238 3.72 -22.62 5.24
N PHE A 239 4.76 -21.85 4.92
CA PHE A 239 5.19 -20.70 5.72
C PHE A 239 5.06 -19.40 4.94
N SER A 240 4.61 -18.35 5.63
CA SER A 240 4.78 -16.98 5.16
C SER A 240 5.60 -16.21 6.19
N PHE A 241 6.75 -15.68 5.79
CA PHE A 241 7.60 -14.90 6.66
C PHE A 241 7.00 -13.51 6.85
N GLY A 242 6.53 -13.23 8.07
CA GLY A 242 6.12 -11.90 8.53
C GLY A 242 7.36 -11.09 8.90
N SER A 243 8.10 -10.68 7.88
CA SER A 243 9.43 -10.08 8.06
C SER A 243 9.45 -8.79 8.88
N ASN A 244 8.34 -8.04 8.92
CA ASN A 244 8.22 -6.84 9.74
C ASN A 244 8.30 -7.20 11.24
N ASP A 245 7.41 -8.06 11.73
CA ASP A 245 7.40 -8.51 13.14
C ASP A 245 8.65 -9.33 13.50
N LEU A 246 9.19 -10.09 12.54
CA LEU A 246 10.45 -10.80 12.72
C LEU A 246 11.61 -9.84 12.92
N THR A 247 11.68 -8.75 12.14
CA THR A 247 12.70 -7.71 12.29
C THR A 247 12.56 -7.01 13.64
N GLN A 248 11.34 -6.62 14.01
CA GLN A 248 11.05 -6.00 15.30
C GLN A 248 11.55 -6.85 16.46
N SER A 249 11.20 -8.14 16.48
CA SER A 249 11.55 -9.04 17.57
C SER A 249 13.01 -9.51 17.55
N THR A 250 13.67 -9.51 16.39
CA THR A 250 15.10 -9.87 16.27
C THR A 250 16.00 -8.73 16.74
N TYR A 251 15.71 -7.49 16.32
CA TYR A 251 16.46 -6.32 16.76
C TYR A 251 16.02 -5.80 18.15
N GLY A 252 14.82 -6.15 18.61
CA GLY A 252 14.21 -5.55 19.79
C GLY A 252 13.72 -4.12 19.54
N LEU A 253 13.16 -3.86 18.37
CA LEU A 253 12.67 -2.54 17.94
C LEU A 253 11.15 -2.51 17.83
N SER A 254 10.56 -1.44 18.33
CA SER A 254 9.21 -1.03 17.95
C SER A 254 9.30 -0.25 16.65
N ARG A 255 8.60 -0.69 15.61
CA ARG A 255 8.62 -0.02 14.31
C ARG A 255 8.11 1.42 14.40
N ASP A 256 7.07 1.63 15.20
CA ASP A 256 6.45 2.95 15.37
C ASP A 256 7.40 3.94 16.07
N ASP A 257 8.27 3.44 16.95
CA ASP A 257 9.21 4.27 17.72
C ASP A 257 10.59 4.39 17.07
N ALA A 258 10.97 3.43 16.21
CA ALA A 258 12.33 3.35 15.63
C ALA A 258 12.70 4.55 14.77
N SER A 259 11.72 5.20 14.15
CA SER A 259 11.92 6.41 13.34
C SER A 259 12.62 7.55 14.11
N THR A 260 12.54 7.55 15.44
CA THR A 260 13.14 8.58 16.31
C THR A 260 14.68 8.51 16.39
N PHE A 261 15.30 7.35 16.12
CA PHE A 261 16.75 7.18 16.26
C PHE A 261 17.43 6.46 15.08
N LEU A 262 16.68 5.79 14.19
CA LEU A 262 17.24 5.13 13.00
C LEU A 262 18.06 6.09 12.10
N PRO A 263 17.68 7.36 11.88
CA PRO A 263 18.52 8.32 11.14
C PRO A 263 19.92 8.49 11.75
N ASP A 264 20.03 8.54 13.08
CA ASP A 264 21.31 8.66 13.78
C ASP A 264 22.16 7.40 13.65
N TYR A 265 21.52 6.22 13.67
CA TYR A 265 22.21 4.94 13.45
C TYR A 265 22.80 4.87 12.04
N LYS A 266 22.06 5.34 11.05
CA LYS A 266 22.52 5.43 9.66
C LYS A 266 23.65 6.44 9.50
N ALA A 267 23.52 7.63 10.09
CA ALA A 267 24.55 8.67 10.02
C ALA A 267 25.88 8.22 10.68
N LYS A 268 25.80 7.38 11.72
CA LYS A 268 26.97 6.80 12.40
C LYS A 268 27.50 5.53 11.74
N GLY A 269 26.88 5.05 10.66
CA GLY A 269 27.27 3.81 9.98
C GLY A 269 27.05 2.55 10.82
N ILE A 270 26.19 2.60 11.84
CA ILE A 270 25.80 1.41 12.64
C ILE A 270 24.89 0.51 11.79
N LEU A 271 23.99 1.12 11.01
CA LEU A 271 23.16 0.44 10.03
C LEU A 271 23.36 1.11 8.67
N GLU A 272 23.58 0.33 7.62
CA GLU A 272 23.70 0.87 6.28
C GLU A 272 22.35 1.37 5.74
N GLN A 273 21.28 0.65 6.08
CA GLN A 273 19.91 0.91 5.64
C GLN A 273 18.91 0.68 6.78
N ASP A 274 17.70 1.21 6.60
CA ASP A 274 16.60 0.93 7.50
C ASP A 274 16.19 -0.54 7.38
N PRO A 275 16.28 -1.34 8.47
CA PRO A 275 16.00 -2.77 8.42
C PRO A 275 14.52 -3.10 8.21
N PHE A 276 13.61 -2.11 8.26
CA PHE A 276 12.19 -2.28 7.91
C PHE A 276 11.91 -2.05 6.42
N VAL A 277 12.86 -1.47 5.68
CA VAL A 277 12.75 -1.22 4.24
C VAL A 277 13.48 -2.30 3.44
N THR A 278 14.72 -2.58 3.83
CA THR A 278 15.59 -3.59 3.21
C THR A 278 15.91 -4.64 4.26
N LEU A 279 15.66 -5.91 3.93
CA LEU A 279 15.85 -7.03 4.84
C LEU A 279 17.31 -7.10 5.30
N ASP A 280 17.53 -7.09 6.61
CA ASP A 280 18.81 -7.45 7.21
C ASP A 280 19.12 -8.92 6.91
N THR A 281 20.07 -9.17 6.00
CA THR A 281 20.42 -10.53 5.59
C THR A 281 21.29 -11.27 6.59
N GLU A 282 21.99 -10.56 7.49
CA GLU A 282 22.97 -11.15 8.42
C GLU A 282 22.36 -11.51 9.78
N GLY A 283 21.27 -10.86 10.20
CA GLY A 283 20.53 -11.23 11.40
C GLY A 283 19.17 -11.86 11.08
N VAL A 284 18.25 -11.06 10.55
CA VAL A 284 16.88 -11.53 10.22
C VAL A 284 16.91 -12.59 9.11
N GLY A 285 17.76 -12.39 8.10
CA GLY A 285 17.96 -13.33 6.99
C GLY A 285 18.47 -14.69 7.44
N GLU A 286 19.39 -14.75 8.41
CA GLU A 286 19.87 -16.01 9.01
C GLU A 286 18.73 -16.79 9.67
N LEU A 287 17.82 -16.11 10.37
CA LEU A 287 16.64 -16.75 10.95
C LEU A 287 15.69 -17.31 9.87
N ILE A 288 15.47 -16.55 8.79
CA ILE A 288 14.65 -17.00 7.66
C ILE A 288 15.29 -18.21 6.97
N LEU A 289 16.60 -18.15 6.68
CA LEU A 289 17.35 -19.25 6.06
C LEU A 289 17.26 -20.52 6.91
N LEU A 290 17.51 -20.40 8.22
CA LEU A 290 17.39 -21.52 9.16
C LEU A 290 15.98 -22.13 9.15
N ALA A 291 14.95 -21.29 9.08
CA ALA A 291 13.57 -21.74 9.02
C ALA A 291 13.24 -22.45 7.70
N VAL A 292 13.77 -21.95 6.57
CA VAL A 292 13.63 -22.59 5.25
C VAL A 292 14.26 -23.98 5.25
N GLU A 293 15.51 -24.09 5.69
CA GLU A 293 16.24 -25.37 5.75
C GLU A 293 15.52 -26.38 6.64
N ARG A 294 15.18 -25.98 7.87
CA ARG A 294 14.51 -26.85 8.85
C ARG A 294 13.10 -27.23 8.41
N GLY A 295 12.36 -26.29 7.83
CA GLY A 295 11.00 -26.55 7.34
C GLY A 295 11.00 -27.53 6.17
N ARG A 296 11.87 -27.33 5.17
CA ARG A 296 11.98 -28.22 4.00
C ARG A 296 12.56 -29.58 4.35
N LYS A 297 13.44 -29.67 5.36
CA LYS A 297 13.90 -30.94 5.93
C LYS A 297 12.76 -31.75 6.52
N ALA A 298 11.84 -31.12 7.26
CA ALA A 298 10.67 -31.79 7.82
C ALA A 298 9.60 -32.11 6.76
N ARG A 299 9.41 -31.23 5.78
CA ARG A 299 8.40 -31.34 4.73
C ARG A 299 8.98 -30.94 3.38
N SER A 300 9.40 -31.93 2.60
CA SER A 300 9.92 -31.71 1.24
C SER A 300 8.87 -31.03 0.37
N GLY A 301 9.29 -30.04 -0.42
CA GLY A 301 8.40 -29.27 -1.30
C GLY A 301 7.42 -28.34 -0.57
N MET A 302 7.61 -28.09 0.73
CA MET A 302 6.81 -27.14 1.48
C MET A 302 6.94 -25.74 0.88
N LYS A 303 5.79 -25.15 0.55
CA LYS A 303 5.69 -23.80 0.02
C LYS A 303 6.08 -22.77 1.09
N MET A 304 6.94 -21.83 0.72
CA MET A 304 7.43 -20.78 1.60
C MET A 304 7.49 -19.45 0.85
N GLY A 305 6.96 -18.39 1.45
CA GLY A 305 7.09 -17.06 0.90
C GLY A 305 7.29 -16.01 1.96
N ILE A 306 7.45 -14.76 1.53
CA ILE A 306 7.60 -13.60 2.42
C ILE A 306 6.50 -12.60 2.10
N CYS A 307 5.95 -11.98 3.15
CA CYS A 307 4.98 -10.91 3.01
C CYS A 307 5.44 -9.70 3.83
N GLY A 308 5.01 -8.51 3.40
CA GLY A 308 5.36 -7.25 4.04
C GLY A 308 6.08 -6.31 3.09
N GLU A 309 6.84 -5.37 3.64
CA GLU A 309 7.49 -4.32 2.85
C GLU A 309 8.70 -4.85 2.08
N HIS A 310 9.46 -5.75 2.71
CA HIS A 310 10.59 -6.46 2.11
C HIS A 310 10.21 -7.25 0.86
N GLY A 311 8.96 -7.72 0.75
CA GLY A 311 8.48 -8.44 -0.43
C GLY A 311 8.44 -7.58 -1.72
N GLY A 312 8.58 -6.26 -1.59
CA GLY A 312 8.66 -5.32 -2.72
C GLY A 312 10.01 -4.60 -2.85
N ASP A 313 11.01 -4.96 -2.05
CA ASP A 313 12.34 -4.38 -2.08
C ASP A 313 13.30 -5.23 -2.92
N PRO A 314 13.98 -4.67 -3.95
CA PRO A 314 14.84 -5.47 -4.83
C PRO A 314 15.98 -6.22 -4.13
N GLY A 315 16.60 -5.65 -3.10
CA GLY A 315 17.68 -6.30 -2.36
C GLY A 315 17.17 -7.51 -1.56
N SER A 316 16.03 -7.33 -0.91
CA SER A 316 15.32 -8.37 -0.16
C SER A 316 14.82 -9.49 -1.08
N ILE A 317 14.29 -9.15 -2.26
CA ILE A 317 13.83 -10.12 -3.27
C ILE A 317 15.01 -10.95 -3.80
N ASP A 318 16.16 -10.32 -4.04
CA ASP A 318 17.38 -11.04 -4.44
C ASP A 318 17.79 -12.05 -3.38
N PHE A 319 17.79 -11.66 -2.09
CA PHE A 319 18.02 -12.59 -0.99
C PHE A 319 17.01 -13.75 -0.99
N CYS A 320 15.71 -13.44 -1.08
CA CYS A 320 14.63 -14.44 -1.10
C CYS A 320 14.80 -15.45 -2.24
N ASN A 321 15.24 -14.99 -3.41
CA ASN A 321 15.55 -15.86 -4.55
C ASN A 321 16.72 -16.79 -4.23
N ARG A 322 17.82 -16.27 -3.66
CA ARG A 322 19.03 -17.06 -3.35
C ARG A 322 18.77 -18.15 -2.33
N ILE A 323 17.97 -17.87 -1.30
CA ILE A 323 17.61 -18.88 -0.29
C ILE A 323 16.44 -19.77 -0.76
N GLY A 324 15.95 -19.54 -1.98
CA GLY A 324 15.01 -20.38 -2.68
C GLY A 324 13.58 -20.32 -2.14
N LEU A 325 13.08 -19.15 -1.71
CA LEU A 325 11.64 -19.00 -1.46
C LEU A 325 10.83 -19.30 -2.73
N ASP A 326 9.55 -19.64 -2.56
CA ASP A 326 8.63 -19.93 -3.66
C ASP A 326 7.93 -18.65 -4.17
N TYR A 327 7.71 -17.67 -3.29
CA TYR A 327 7.05 -16.42 -3.66
C TYR A 327 7.43 -15.22 -2.76
N VAL A 328 7.24 -14.02 -3.31
CA VAL A 328 7.23 -12.76 -2.55
C VAL A 328 5.84 -12.12 -2.65
N SER A 329 5.41 -11.42 -1.60
CA SER A 329 4.12 -10.75 -1.55
C SER A 329 4.24 -9.31 -1.07
N CYS A 330 3.92 -8.35 -1.94
CA CYS A 330 4.07 -6.92 -1.71
C CYS A 330 2.75 -6.16 -1.91
N SER A 331 2.71 -4.85 -1.64
CA SER A 331 1.54 -4.05 -2.02
C SER A 331 1.31 -4.09 -3.55
N PRO A 332 0.07 -3.89 -4.04
CA PRO A 332 -0.23 -3.98 -5.48
C PRO A 332 0.68 -3.09 -6.33
N TRP A 333 0.95 -1.86 -5.87
CA TRP A 333 1.79 -0.88 -6.55
C TRP A 333 3.25 -1.31 -6.71
N ARG A 334 3.76 -2.17 -5.81
CA ARG A 334 5.13 -2.69 -5.89
C ARG A 334 5.24 -3.95 -6.73
N ALA A 335 4.12 -4.54 -7.19
CA ALA A 335 4.15 -5.79 -7.95
C ALA A 335 4.97 -5.72 -9.26
N PRO A 336 4.91 -4.63 -10.07
CA PRO A 336 5.75 -4.52 -11.26
C PRO A 336 7.25 -4.49 -10.92
N LEU A 337 7.62 -3.74 -9.87
CA LEU A 337 9.01 -3.69 -9.39
C LEU A 337 9.47 -5.05 -8.87
N ALA A 338 8.62 -5.73 -8.10
CA ALA A 338 8.94 -7.04 -7.55
C ALA A 338 9.15 -8.10 -8.65
N ARG A 339 8.32 -8.06 -9.71
CA ARG A 339 8.48 -8.92 -10.90
C ARG A 339 9.80 -8.68 -11.62
N LEU A 340 10.16 -7.41 -11.83
CA LEU A 340 11.44 -7.06 -12.45
C LEU A 340 12.63 -7.49 -11.57
N ALA A 341 12.57 -7.22 -10.28
CA ALA A 341 13.62 -7.58 -9.33
C ALA A 341 13.81 -9.11 -9.24
N ALA A 342 12.71 -9.88 -9.21
CA ALA A 342 12.74 -11.34 -9.21
C ALA A 342 13.39 -11.90 -10.49
N ALA A 343 13.07 -11.33 -11.66
CA ALA A 343 13.69 -11.71 -12.92
C ALA A 343 15.20 -11.44 -12.93
N GLN A 344 15.60 -10.25 -12.48
CA GLN A 344 17.01 -9.88 -12.37
C GLN A 344 17.77 -10.78 -11.38
N ALA A 345 17.15 -11.14 -10.26
CA ALA A 345 17.73 -12.05 -9.28
C ALA A 345 17.94 -13.46 -9.87
N ALA A 346 16.96 -13.99 -10.60
CA ALA A 346 17.07 -15.27 -11.29
C ALA A 346 18.19 -15.25 -12.35
N LEU A 347 18.23 -14.23 -13.21
CA LEU A 347 19.29 -14.08 -14.22
C LEU A 347 20.69 -13.96 -13.62
N ARG A 348 20.83 -13.25 -12.49
CA ARG A 348 22.12 -13.16 -11.77
C ARG A 348 22.56 -14.51 -11.20
N ALA A 349 21.62 -15.33 -10.74
CA ALA A 349 21.91 -16.68 -10.26
C ALA A 349 22.39 -17.58 -11.41
N ASP A 350 21.70 -17.55 -12.56
CA ASP A 350 22.05 -18.35 -13.75
C ASP A 350 23.42 -17.96 -14.34
N HIS A 351 23.75 -16.67 -14.36
CA HIS A 351 25.06 -16.19 -14.82
C HIS A 351 26.18 -16.31 -13.76
N GLY A 352 25.83 -16.58 -12.50
CA GLY A 352 26.73 -16.56 -11.35
C GLY A 352 27.55 -17.82 -11.12
N ASP A 353 27.13 -18.97 -11.68
CA ASP A 353 27.75 -20.28 -11.40
C ASP A 353 28.80 -20.74 -12.43
N GLY A 354 28.89 -20.05 -13.58
CA GLY A 354 29.89 -20.33 -14.61
C GLY A 354 31.26 -19.65 -14.41
N ASP A 355 31.29 -18.48 -13.75
CA ASP A 355 32.44 -17.56 -13.83
C ASP A 355 33.05 -17.19 -12.47
N ARG A 356 32.37 -17.46 -11.34
CA ARG A 356 32.87 -17.14 -9.99
C ARG A 356 33.85 -18.17 -9.42
N ALA A 357 33.85 -19.41 -9.91
CA ALA A 357 34.83 -20.43 -9.48
C ALA A 357 36.24 -20.21 -10.05
N LYS A 358 36.44 -19.30 -11.02
CA LYS A 358 37.76 -19.03 -11.65
C LYS A 358 38.35 -17.66 -11.34
N ARG A 359 37.67 -16.80 -10.57
CA ARG A 359 38.10 -15.41 -10.31
C ARG A 359 38.01 -15.01 -8.84
N ASN A 360 38.42 -15.87 -7.90
CA ASN A 360 38.82 -15.41 -6.57
C ASN A 360 40.33 -15.28 -6.50
N GLY A 361 40.80 -14.19 -7.10
CA GLY A 361 42.14 -13.66 -6.99
C GLY A 361 42.09 -12.14 -7.15
N THR A 362 41.99 -11.44 -6.02
CA THR A 362 42.28 -10.00 -5.82
C THR A 362 41.32 -8.90 -6.34
N ARG A 363 40.80 -8.16 -5.34
CA ARG A 363 40.60 -6.70 -5.22
C ARG A 363 39.45 -5.98 -5.95
N HIS A 364 38.78 -5.14 -5.14
CA HIS A 364 37.81 -4.08 -5.45
C HIS A 364 38.18 -3.18 -6.65
N ARG A 365 37.17 -2.79 -7.46
CA ARG A 365 36.70 -1.39 -7.57
C ARG A 365 35.47 -1.26 -8.50
N CYS A 366 34.62 -0.32 -8.10
CA CYS A 366 33.53 0.35 -8.82
C CYS A 366 33.91 0.80 -10.25
N GLN A 367 33.00 0.69 -11.24
CA GLN A 367 32.59 1.78 -12.14
C GLN A 367 31.59 1.35 -13.23
N SER A 368 30.91 2.38 -13.75
CA SER A 368 29.63 2.42 -14.44
C SER A 368 29.68 2.41 -15.98
N LYS A 369 28.50 2.10 -16.56
CA LYS A 369 27.77 2.80 -17.66
C LYS A 369 27.92 2.38 -19.15
N ARG A 370 26.71 2.30 -19.76
CA ARG A 370 26.21 2.60 -21.14
C ARG A 370 26.06 1.44 -22.15
N VAL A 371 24.89 1.39 -22.82
CA VAL A 371 24.66 1.83 -24.23
C VAL A 371 23.18 1.64 -24.69
N PHE A 372 22.61 2.76 -25.20
CA PHE A 372 21.67 3.03 -26.31
C PHE A 372 20.17 2.64 -26.40
N GLU A 373 19.46 3.65 -26.94
CA GLU A 373 18.05 3.85 -27.34
C GLU A 373 17.64 3.15 -28.65
N ALA A 374 16.32 3.06 -28.93
CA ALA A 374 15.73 3.50 -30.21
C ALA A 374 14.17 3.52 -30.25
N ALA A 375 13.66 4.61 -30.86
CA ALA A 375 12.48 4.76 -31.72
C ALA A 375 11.08 5.09 -31.13
N ILE A 376 10.54 6.21 -31.65
CA ILE A 376 9.28 6.92 -31.36
C ILE A 376 8.31 6.77 -32.56
N GLY A 377 7.01 6.87 -32.32
CA GLY A 377 5.96 7.27 -33.30
C GLY A 377 4.57 6.78 -32.83
N SER A 378 3.44 7.48 -32.92
CA SER A 378 3.02 8.75 -33.53
C SER A 378 1.60 9.08 -33.03
N GLN A 379 1.23 10.36 -33.08
CA GLN A 379 0.03 11.02 -32.50
C GLN A 379 -1.32 10.79 -33.21
N GLY A 380 -2.40 11.24 -32.53
CA GLY A 380 -3.65 11.78 -33.10
C GLY A 380 -4.90 11.13 -32.49
N ASP A 381 -6.00 11.78 -32.14
CA ASP A 381 -6.46 13.18 -32.21
C ASP A 381 -7.85 13.23 -31.53
N GLY A 382 -8.25 14.36 -30.95
CA GLY A 382 -9.66 14.82 -31.04
C GLY A 382 -10.61 14.72 -29.83
N ALA A 383 -10.63 15.80 -29.04
CA ALA A 383 -11.73 16.29 -28.20
C ALA A 383 -13.13 16.26 -28.84
N GLN A 384 -14.17 16.07 -28.00
CA GLN A 384 -15.48 16.72 -28.21
C GLN A 384 -16.31 16.90 -26.91
N ARG A 385 -16.46 18.18 -26.52
CA ARG A 385 -17.66 18.89 -26.00
C ARG A 385 -18.43 18.38 -24.76
N ILE A 386 -18.25 19.12 -23.66
CA ILE A 386 -19.18 20.10 -23.03
C ILE A 386 -20.67 19.69 -22.90
N GLN A 387 -21.20 19.63 -21.66
CA GLN A 387 -22.16 20.60 -21.03
C GLN A 387 -23.12 19.94 -20.01
N LYS A 388 -23.11 20.39 -18.75
CA LYS A 388 -24.24 21.02 -18.02
C LYS A 388 -24.17 20.87 -16.48
N GLY A 389 -24.27 22.02 -15.81
CA GLY A 389 -25.29 22.24 -14.78
C GLY A 389 -24.93 21.85 -13.36
N ASP A 390 -24.43 22.83 -12.61
CA ASP A 390 -24.31 22.82 -11.17
C ASP A 390 -25.69 22.89 -10.49
N GLN A 391 -25.97 21.97 -9.56
CA GLN A 391 -26.89 22.13 -8.44
C GLN A 391 -26.43 21.29 -7.24
N GLY A 392 -25.89 21.95 -6.21
CA GLY A 392 -25.93 21.52 -4.81
C GLY A 392 -25.01 20.36 -4.44
N ARG A 393 -23.76 20.65 -4.07
CA ARG A 393 -22.78 19.62 -3.70
C ARG A 393 -22.37 19.69 -2.22
N PRO A 394 -22.35 18.56 -1.49
CA PRO A 394 -21.84 18.50 -0.12
C PRO A 394 -20.30 18.66 -0.11
N PRO A 395 -19.69 19.08 1.03
CA PRO A 395 -18.25 19.20 1.15
C PRO A 395 -17.56 17.84 0.90
N GLY A 396 -16.58 17.82 -0.01
CA GLY A 396 -15.81 16.62 -0.34
C GLY A 396 -16.23 15.86 -1.60
N GLU A 397 -17.10 16.42 -2.44
CA GLU A 397 -17.43 15.78 -3.72
C GLU A 397 -16.34 15.99 -4.77
N VAL A 398 -15.86 14.89 -5.36
CA VAL A 398 -14.85 14.90 -6.40
C VAL A 398 -15.52 15.03 -7.77
N ILE A 399 -15.23 16.11 -8.49
CA ILE A 399 -15.75 16.36 -9.84
C ILE A 399 -14.68 15.94 -10.85
N TYR A 400 -14.92 14.89 -11.63
CA TYR A 400 -14.02 14.49 -12.72
C TYR A 400 -14.67 14.71 -14.08
N ASP A 401 -14.08 15.60 -14.87
CA ASP A 401 -13.87 15.36 -16.30
C ASP A 401 -12.36 15.21 -16.50
N PRO A 402 -11.87 14.19 -17.23
CA PRO A 402 -10.47 14.15 -17.64
C PRO A 402 -10.17 15.34 -18.57
N MET A 403 -9.03 16.01 -18.39
CA MET A 403 -8.50 16.85 -19.46
C MET A 403 -8.24 15.97 -20.68
N ASP A 404 -8.52 16.52 -21.85
CA ASP A 404 -8.10 15.95 -23.12
C ASP A 404 -6.59 16.17 -23.31
N CYS A 405 -5.79 15.51 -22.46
CA CYS A 405 -4.34 15.58 -22.41
C CYS A 405 -3.77 14.16 -22.58
N GLN A 406 -2.70 14.03 -23.35
CA GLN A 406 -2.07 12.74 -23.69
C GLN A 406 -1.42 12.01 -22.50
N PHE A 407 -1.47 12.59 -21.30
CA PHE A 407 -0.83 12.06 -20.09
C PHE A 407 -1.86 11.82 -18.99
N TYR A 408 -1.72 10.70 -18.27
CA TYR A 408 -2.55 10.34 -17.12
C TYR A 408 -2.53 11.47 -16.08
N THR A 409 -3.58 12.29 -16.11
CA THR A 409 -3.70 13.51 -15.30
C THR A 409 -4.96 13.43 -14.47
N TRP A 410 -4.81 13.60 -13.17
CA TRP A 410 -5.90 13.72 -12.22
C TRP A 410 -6.11 15.19 -11.90
N GLN A 411 -7.35 15.64 -11.99
CA GLN A 411 -7.73 16.95 -11.50
C GLN A 411 -8.71 16.75 -10.36
N LEU A 412 -8.47 17.46 -9.26
CA LEU A 412 -9.26 17.35 -8.05
C LEU A 412 -9.57 18.77 -7.59
N ALA A 413 -10.83 19.05 -7.25
CA ALA A 413 -11.20 20.26 -6.54
C ALA A 413 -11.67 19.88 -5.14
N ILE A 414 -11.19 20.59 -4.12
CA ILE A 414 -11.56 20.38 -2.73
C ILE A 414 -12.22 21.66 -2.23
N ALA A 415 -13.53 21.60 -2.01
CA ALA A 415 -14.28 22.70 -1.43
C ALA A 415 -14.21 22.68 0.10
N GLN A 416 -13.79 23.81 0.69
CA GLN A 416 -13.78 24.03 2.15
C GLN A 416 -14.65 25.23 2.53
N ASN A 417 -15.51 25.04 3.53
CA ASN A 417 -16.30 26.13 4.10
C ASN A 417 -15.57 26.72 5.31
N LEU A 418 -15.03 27.93 5.15
CA LEU A 418 -14.24 28.61 6.18
C LEU A 418 -15.10 29.46 7.15
N GLY A 419 -16.43 29.42 7.02
CA GLY A 419 -17.34 30.30 7.77
C GLY A 419 -17.34 31.75 7.24
N GLY A 420 -18.24 32.60 7.77
CA GLY A 420 -18.20 34.04 7.48
C GLY A 420 -18.50 34.48 6.03
N ARG A 421 -19.25 33.69 5.25
CA ARG A 421 -19.57 33.87 3.81
C ARG A 421 -18.43 33.60 2.81
N ARG A 422 -17.32 32.96 3.21
CA ARG A 422 -16.26 32.57 2.26
C ARG A 422 -16.18 31.05 2.14
N THR A 423 -16.37 30.57 0.91
CA THR A 423 -16.07 29.19 0.52
C THR A 423 -14.82 29.23 -0.35
N GLN A 424 -13.83 28.42 0.01
CA GLN A 424 -12.56 28.27 -0.71
C GLN A 424 -12.59 26.97 -1.49
N GLU A 425 -12.00 26.97 -2.68
CA GLU A 425 -11.88 25.78 -3.52
C GLU A 425 -10.42 25.60 -3.93
N ASP A 426 -9.77 24.60 -3.33
CA ASP A 426 -8.42 24.21 -3.69
C ASP A 426 -8.47 23.34 -4.94
N ARG A 427 -7.85 23.79 -6.02
CA ARG A 427 -7.83 23.07 -7.28
C ARG A 427 -6.47 22.44 -7.51
N LEU A 428 -6.44 21.14 -7.74
CA LEU A 428 -5.24 20.34 -7.92
C LEU A 428 -5.17 19.81 -9.35
N ALA A 429 -3.97 19.78 -9.89
CA ALA A 429 -3.63 18.98 -11.06
C ALA A 429 -2.43 18.10 -10.74
N VAL A 430 -2.62 16.80 -10.84
CA VAL A 430 -1.59 15.80 -10.57
C VAL A 430 -1.35 15.04 -11.87
N CYS A 431 -0.14 15.13 -12.40
CA CYS A 431 0.32 14.30 -13.52
C CYS A 431 1.53 13.48 -13.07
N PRO A 432 1.33 12.31 -12.46
CA PRO A 432 2.38 11.39 -12.00
C PRO A 432 3.30 10.84 -13.09
N CYS A 433 2.90 10.94 -14.36
CA CYS A 433 3.69 10.50 -15.49
C CYS A 433 3.52 11.50 -16.64
N LEU A 434 4.33 12.56 -16.62
CA LEU A 434 4.34 13.60 -17.64
C LEU A 434 5.24 13.19 -18.81
N GLY A 435 4.75 12.25 -19.60
CA GLY A 435 5.43 11.65 -20.76
C GLY A 435 6.45 10.57 -20.45
N ASP A 436 6.93 10.47 -19.21
CA ASP A 436 7.87 9.44 -18.74
C ASP A 436 7.71 9.25 -17.22
N TRP A 437 8.01 8.04 -16.72
CA TRP A 437 7.90 7.66 -15.31
C TRP A 437 8.85 8.42 -14.39
N ASN A 438 9.89 9.03 -14.94
CA ASN A 438 10.81 9.88 -14.19
C ASN A 438 10.35 11.34 -14.08
N LYS A 439 9.15 11.68 -14.58
CA LYS A 439 8.66 13.05 -14.65
C LYS A 439 7.27 13.13 -14.07
N ALA A 440 7.11 13.93 -13.02
CA ALA A 440 5.82 14.17 -12.39
C ALA A 440 5.57 15.67 -12.26
N PHE A 441 4.32 16.06 -12.42
CA PHE A 441 3.85 17.40 -12.16
C PHE A 441 2.80 17.36 -11.06
N PHE A 442 2.89 18.31 -10.15
CA PHE A 442 1.85 18.59 -9.17
C PHE A 442 1.65 20.10 -9.07
N GLY A 443 0.43 20.54 -9.35
CA GLY A 443 -0.02 21.92 -9.18
C GLY A 443 -1.17 21.99 -8.19
N LEU A 444 -1.14 23.00 -7.32
CA LEU A 444 -2.19 23.38 -6.40
C LEU A 444 -2.46 24.86 -6.60
N TRP A 445 -3.70 25.23 -6.89
CA TRP A 445 -4.14 26.61 -7.01
C TRP A 445 -5.30 26.84 -6.06
N ASP A 446 -5.09 27.76 -5.13
CA ASP A 446 -6.08 28.31 -4.22
C ASP A 446 -6.84 29.44 -4.92
N GLY A 447 -8.16 29.43 -4.75
CA GLY A 447 -9.06 30.49 -5.16
C GLY A 447 -10.44 30.35 -4.49
N ALA A 448 -11.28 31.37 -4.64
CA ALA A 448 -12.69 31.24 -4.26
C ALA A 448 -13.42 30.20 -5.14
N VAL A 449 -14.58 29.74 -4.69
CA VAL A 449 -15.51 29.00 -5.58
C VAL A 449 -15.84 29.90 -6.78
N ASP A 450 -15.80 29.32 -7.98
CA ASP A 450 -15.97 30.01 -9.27
C ASP A 450 -14.88 31.04 -9.61
N ASP A 451 -13.70 30.95 -8.98
CA ASP A 451 -12.54 31.75 -9.35
C ASP A 451 -12.08 31.42 -10.78
N PHE A 452 -12.39 32.33 -11.69
CA PHE A 452 -12.07 32.23 -13.11
C PHE A 452 -10.56 32.07 -13.35
N ALA A 453 -9.71 32.81 -12.64
CA ALA A 453 -8.28 32.80 -12.88
C ALA A 453 -7.66 31.47 -12.41
N ALA A 454 -8.03 30.98 -11.22
CA ALA A 454 -7.55 29.69 -10.72
C ALA A 454 -7.99 28.52 -11.61
N GLU A 455 -9.21 28.57 -12.14
CA GLU A 455 -9.76 27.53 -13.02
C GLU A 455 -9.08 27.53 -14.41
N GLU A 456 -8.84 28.69 -15.00
CA GLU A 456 -8.19 28.77 -16.31
C GLU A 456 -6.69 28.46 -16.24
N VAL A 457 -5.98 28.89 -15.19
CA VAL A 457 -4.57 28.52 -14.98
C VAL A 457 -4.44 27.00 -14.87
N ARG A 458 -5.29 26.33 -14.08
CA ARG A 458 -5.29 24.88 -13.93
C ARG A 458 -5.47 24.12 -15.26
N LYS A 459 -6.31 24.65 -16.16
CA LYS A 459 -6.56 24.03 -17.49
C LYS A 459 -5.42 24.27 -18.48
N LEU A 460 -4.90 25.49 -18.51
CA LEU A 460 -3.95 25.92 -19.54
C LEU A 460 -2.51 25.54 -19.20
N PHE A 461 -2.15 25.51 -17.91
CA PHE A 461 -0.77 25.41 -17.49
C PHE A 461 -0.06 24.16 -18.01
N LEU A 462 -0.64 22.98 -17.81
CA LEU A 462 -0.04 21.72 -18.26
C LEU A 462 0.12 21.67 -19.79
N SER A 463 -0.87 22.18 -20.52
CA SER A 463 -0.83 22.26 -21.98
C SER A 463 0.30 23.18 -22.45
N ASN A 464 0.44 24.35 -21.84
CA ASN A 464 1.51 25.30 -22.13
C ASN A 464 2.89 24.79 -21.68
N LEU A 465 2.95 24.03 -20.58
CA LEU A 465 4.16 23.36 -20.13
C LEU A 465 4.66 22.35 -21.15
N ILE A 466 3.78 21.53 -21.71
CA ILE A 466 4.14 20.52 -22.71
C ILE A 466 4.43 21.17 -24.08
N ALA A 467 3.75 22.28 -24.40
CA ALA A 467 3.93 23.01 -25.66
C ALA A 467 5.16 23.94 -25.66
N SER A 468 5.74 24.21 -24.49
CA SER A 468 6.94 25.04 -24.36
C SER A 468 8.08 24.52 -25.24
N SER A 469 8.81 25.44 -25.87
CA SER A 469 9.96 25.10 -26.71
C SER A 469 11.08 24.45 -25.90
N ALA A 470 11.20 24.79 -24.61
CA ALA A 470 12.10 24.16 -23.66
C ALA A 470 11.64 22.76 -23.22
N TRP A 471 10.35 22.41 -23.36
CA TRP A 471 9.84 21.06 -23.02
C TRP A 471 10.52 19.97 -23.84
N ALA A 472 10.93 20.24 -25.08
CA ALA A 472 11.67 19.27 -25.90
C ALA A 472 13.00 18.82 -25.27
N LYS A 473 13.66 19.72 -24.51
CA LYS A 473 14.89 19.43 -23.77
C LYS A 473 14.62 18.64 -22.50
N VAL A 474 13.52 18.96 -21.81
CA VAL A 474 13.06 18.30 -20.59
C VAL A 474 12.54 16.88 -20.86
N SER A 475 11.73 16.72 -21.90
CA SER A 475 11.02 15.47 -22.24
C SER A 475 11.95 14.34 -22.71
N ASN A 476 12.99 14.66 -23.50
CA ASN A 476 13.84 13.67 -24.17
C ASN A 476 15.16 13.36 -23.45
N SER A 477 15.46 14.00 -22.30
CA SER A 477 16.74 13.83 -21.61
C SER A 477 16.59 13.74 -20.09
N ASN A 478 17.70 13.59 -19.37
CA ASN A 478 17.77 13.84 -17.93
C ASN A 478 18.16 15.32 -17.80
N PRO A 479 17.19 16.25 -17.74
CA PRO A 479 17.45 17.66 -17.98
C PRO A 479 18.37 18.22 -16.90
N ASP A 480 19.21 19.16 -17.30
CA ASP A 480 19.90 20.00 -16.33
C ASP A 480 18.87 20.93 -15.63
N PRO A 481 19.21 21.46 -14.44
CA PRO A 481 18.34 22.38 -13.73
C PRO A 481 17.91 23.58 -14.58
N GLU A 482 18.80 24.08 -15.44
CA GLU A 482 18.53 25.24 -16.30
C GLU A 482 17.41 24.97 -17.31
N ALA A 483 17.40 23.80 -17.98
CA ALA A 483 16.35 23.43 -18.91
C ALA A 483 14.96 23.27 -18.23
N LEU A 484 14.93 22.79 -16.98
CA LEU A 484 13.69 22.72 -16.19
C LEU A 484 13.19 24.10 -15.79
N GLN A 485 14.11 24.98 -15.41
CA GLN A 485 13.79 26.35 -15.06
C GLN A 485 13.25 27.11 -16.26
N ASP A 486 13.89 27.00 -17.42
CA ASP A 486 13.43 27.59 -18.68
C ASP A 486 12.05 27.07 -19.08
N CYS A 487 11.81 25.77 -18.90
CA CYS A 487 10.53 25.16 -19.23
C CYS A 487 9.39 25.66 -18.34
N LEU A 488 9.58 25.70 -17.03
CA LEU A 488 8.60 26.29 -16.12
C LEU A 488 8.42 27.78 -16.38
N ARG A 489 9.50 28.52 -16.67
CA ARG A 489 9.47 29.95 -17.01
C ARG A 489 8.60 30.21 -18.24
N GLU A 490 8.85 29.52 -19.35
CA GLU A 490 8.08 29.66 -20.59
C GLU A 490 6.60 29.28 -20.38
N ALA A 491 6.35 28.18 -19.66
CA ALA A 491 5.00 27.71 -19.38
C ALA A 491 4.19 28.73 -18.56
N ILE A 492 4.81 29.28 -17.50
CA ILE A 492 4.21 30.31 -16.65
C ILE A 492 3.91 31.56 -17.46
N GLN A 493 4.89 32.08 -18.21
CA GLN A 493 4.72 33.32 -18.97
C GLN A 493 3.65 33.19 -20.07
N THR A 494 3.60 32.04 -20.75
CA THR A 494 2.59 31.77 -21.78
C THR A 494 1.19 31.68 -21.16
N THR A 495 1.07 30.93 -20.06
CA THR A 495 -0.20 30.79 -19.33
C THR A 495 -0.69 32.13 -18.79
N ASP A 496 0.21 32.94 -18.21
CA ASP A 496 -0.11 34.27 -17.69
C ASP A 496 -0.66 35.18 -18.79
N GLN A 497 -0.02 35.21 -19.98
CA GLN A 497 -0.49 35.99 -21.12
C GLN A 497 -1.87 35.55 -21.64
N GLU A 498 -2.11 34.24 -21.73
CA GLU A 498 -3.38 33.68 -22.19
C GLU A 498 -4.52 34.00 -21.21
N VAL A 499 -4.29 33.83 -19.92
CA VAL A 499 -5.32 34.13 -18.91
C VAL A 499 -5.57 35.63 -18.82
N ILE A 500 -4.55 36.50 -18.93
CA ILE A 500 -4.75 37.96 -19.02
C ILE A 500 -5.63 38.33 -20.22
N ARG A 501 -5.42 37.67 -21.37
CA ARG A 501 -6.24 37.88 -22.55
C ARG A 501 -7.68 37.41 -22.33
N LEU A 502 -7.88 36.22 -21.75
CA LEU A 502 -9.20 35.70 -21.41
C LEU A 502 -9.93 36.61 -20.42
N CYS A 503 -9.26 37.09 -19.36
CA CYS A 503 -9.81 38.05 -18.42
C CYS A 503 -10.28 39.34 -19.10
N ARG A 504 -9.50 39.86 -20.07
CA ARG A 504 -9.89 41.03 -20.88
C ARG A 504 -11.15 40.75 -21.71
N ASP A 505 -11.22 39.59 -22.35
CA ASP A 505 -12.31 39.21 -23.25
C ASP A 505 -13.61 38.88 -22.49
N THR A 506 -13.51 38.35 -21.26
CA THR A 506 -14.66 37.95 -20.42
C THR A 506 -15.00 38.93 -19.30
N GLN A 507 -14.31 40.08 -19.22
CA GLN A 507 -14.45 41.08 -18.15
C GLN A 507 -14.24 40.53 -16.72
N ASN A 508 -13.34 39.54 -16.57
CA ASN A 508 -12.94 38.97 -15.28
C ASN A 508 -11.61 39.57 -14.80
N HIS A 509 -11.28 39.37 -13.52
CA HIS A 509 -10.02 39.84 -12.92
C HIS A 509 -9.06 38.68 -12.64
N TYR A 510 -7.76 38.91 -12.84
CA TYR A 510 -6.69 37.94 -12.50
C TYR A 510 -6.32 37.93 -11.01
N SER A 511 -6.99 38.76 -10.19
CA SER A 511 -6.48 39.23 -8.90
C SER A 511 -6.70 38.28 -7.71
N SER A 512 -6.76 36.98 -7.91
CA SER A 512 -7.11 36.02 -6.85
C SER A 512 -6.51 34.61 -6.99
N CYS A 513 -5.72 34.34 -8.04
CA CYS A 513 -5.07 33.05 -8.19
C CYS A 513 -3.74 33.03 -7.42
N THR A 514 -3.67 32.20 -6.39
CA THR A 514 -2.42 31.83 -5.71
C THR A 514 -2.22 30.34 -5.84
N GLY A 515 -1.01 29.88 -6.10
CA GLY A 515 -0.76 28.46 -6.28
C GLY A 515 0.70 28.09 -6.24
N VAL A 516 0.95 26.83 -5.93
CA VAL A 516 2.27 26.22 -5.95
C VAL A 516 2.27 25.12 -6.99
N MET A 517 3.28 25.15 -7.84
CA MET A 517 3.51 24.16 -8.87
C MET A 517 4.87 23.54 -8.67
N THR A 518 4.93 22.24 -8.87
CA THR A 518 6.14 21.46 -8.76
C THR A 518 6.30 20.62 -10.01
N LEU A 519 7.48 20.70 -10.60
CA LEU A 519 7.91 19.81 -11.68
C LEU A 519 9.06 18.98 -11.13
N TRP A 520 8.85 17.68 -11.05
CA TRP A 520 9.85 16.73 -10.63
C TRP A 520 10.35 15.99 -11.85
N THR A 521 11.66 16.02 -12.10
CA THR A 521 12.31 15.14 -13.06
C THR A 521 13.53 14.43 -12.43
N GLY A 522 13.54 13.10 -12.40
CA GLY A 522 14.62 12.31 -11.82
C GLY A 522 14.89 12.64 -10.35
N THR A 523 16.02 13.29 -10.05
CA THR A 523 16.38 13.75 -8.70
C THR A 523 16.18 15.26 -8.49
N ILE A 524 15.69 15.98 -9.51
CA ILE A 524 15.56 17.43 -9.49
C ILE A 524 14.09 17.79 -9.30
N LEU A 525 13.83 18.58 -8.27
CA LEU A 525 12.52 19.16 -7.97
C LEU A 525 12.61 20.67 -8.17
N THR A 526 11.81 21.20 -9.07
CA THR A 526 11.69 22.64 -9.28
C THR A 526 10.33 23.11 -8.78
N VAL A 527 10.33 24.16 -7.97
CA VAL A 527 9.11 24.72 -7.37
C VAL A 527 8.89 26.13 -7.91
N ALA A 528 7.69 26.36 -8.45
CA ALA A 528 7.21 27.67 -8.84
C ALA A 528 6.05 28.08 -7.95
N HIS A 529 6.14 29.29 -7.39
CA HIS A 529 5.05 29.91 -6.65
C HIS A 529 4.42 30.98 -7.54
N VAL A 530 3.10 30.89 -7.75
CA VAL A 530 2.29 31.90 -8.40
C VAL A 530 1.46 32.58 -7.33
N GLY A 531 1.51 33.91 -7.25
CA GLY A 531 0.62 34.64 -6.37
C GLY A 531 0.40 36.05 -6.85
N ASP A 532 -0.85 36.50 -6.81
CA ASP A 532 -1.20 37.91 -6.93
C ASP A 532 -0.47 38.62 -8.08
N SER A 533 -0.51 38.02 -9.28
CA SER A 533 0.11 38.52 -10.52
C SER A 533 1.64 38.39 -10.61
N ARG A 534 2.26 37.56 -9.76
CA ARG A 534 3.70 37.31 -9.76
C ARG A 534 3.99 35.81 -9.74
N ALA A 535 5.02 35.41 -10.45
CA ALA A 535 5.57 34.07 -10.37
C ALA A 535 7.03 34.11 -9.94
N THR A 536 7.40 33.27 -8.98
CA THR A 536 8.76 33.13 -8.47
C THR A 536 9.19 31.67 -8.56
N LEU A 537 10.38 31.44 -9.09
CA LEU A 537 11.01 30.13 -9.21
C LEU A 537 12.03 29.95 -8.10
N GLY A 538 11.92 28.87 -7.33
CA GLY A 538 12.91 28.49 -6.32
C GLY A 538 13.74 27.29 -6.79
N TYR A 539 15.05 27.34 -6.56
CA TYR A 539 15.96 26.24 -6.87
C TYR A 539 17.03 26.06 -5.79
N VAL A 540 17.62 24.87 -5.74
CA VAL A 540 18.71 24.53 -4.81
C VAL A 540 19.93 24.09 -5.62
N GLU A 541 21.04 24.80 -5.46
CA GLU A 541 22.32 24.51 -6.13
C GLU A 541 23.44 24.51 -5.08
N ASP A 542 24.24 23.45 -5.02
CA ASP A 542 25.35 23.28 -4.06
C ASP A 542 25.01 23.53 -2.57
N GLY A 543 23.77 23.24 -2.18
CA GLY A 543 23.28 23.43 -0.80
C GLY A 543 22.83 24.86 -0.47
N LEU A 544 22.78 25.75 -1.45
CA LEU A 544 22.25 27.11 -1.34
C LEU A 544 20.88 27.20 -2.04
N VAL A 545 19.94 27.91 -1.40
CA VAL A 545 18.59 28.16 -1.94
C VAL A 545 18.60 29.49 -2.70
N GLY A 546 18.34 29.47 -4.00
CA GLY A 546 18.19 30.63 -4.86
C GLY A 546 16.74 30.85 -5.31
N TYR A 547 16.42 32.06 -5.76
CA TYR A 547 15.13 32.34 -6.41
C TYR A 547 15.25 33.34 -7.57
N GLU A 548 14.32 33.25 -8.52
CA GLU A 548 14.19 34.17 -9.65
C GLU A 548 12.73 34.60 -9.84
N GLN A 549 12.47 35.89 -10.05
CA GLN A 549 11.14 36.39 -10.34
C GLN A 549 10.88 36.33 -11.85
N LEU A 550 9.85 35.59 -12.26
CA LEU A 550 9.57 35.24 -13.66
C LEU A 550 8.57 36.16 -14.35
N THR A 551 7.70 36.83 -13.58
CA THR A 551 6.70 37.77 -14.10
C THR A 551 6.66 39.07 -13.29
N SER A 552 6.33 40.16 -13.97
CA SER A 552 6.11 41.47 -13.36
C SER A 552 4.69 41.59 -12.82
N ASP A 553 4.53 42.29 -11.71
CA ASP A 553 3.21 42.61 -11.15
C ASP A 553 2.36 43.37 -12.18
N HIS A 554 1.23 42.80 -12.54
CA HIS A 554 0.28 43.36 -13.51
C HIS A 554 -1.04 43.78 -12.85
N LYS A 555 -1.09 43.86 -11.51
CA LYS A 555 -2.21 44.44 -10.76
C LYS A 555 -2.32 45.94 -10.93
#